data_AF-A0A0Q3BH36-F1
#
_entry.id   AF-A0A0Q3BH36-F1
#
_cell.length_a   1.000
_cell.length_b   1.000
_cell.length_c   1.000
_cell.angle_alpha   90.00
_cell.angle_beta   90.00
_cell.angle_gamma   90.00
#
_symmetry.space_group_name_H-M   'P 1'
#
loop_
_entity.id
_entity.type
_entity.pdbx_description
1 polymer ?
#
loop_
_entity_poly.entity_id
_entity_poly.type
_entity_poly.pdbx_seq_one_letter_code
_entity_poly.pdbx_strand_id
1 'polypeptide(L)'
;MELLVATAVGMLTASGIYMVLRLRTFPVIIGISLLTYAVNVFLFGSGRLLPNAPAVLTDGVDIYSDPLPQALVLTAIVISFGMTAVVVIVALGSWLANDDDMVDTPTAGAGPDAADDQPRGGAQS
;
A
#
# COMPACT_ATOMS: atom_id res chain seq x y z
N MET A 1 -16.47 14.28 12.87
CA MET A 1 -15.51 14.08 11.76
C MET A 1 -14.90 12.68 11.80
N GLU A 2 -14.84 12.02 12.95
CA GLU A 2 -14.18 10.72 13.08
C GLU A 2 -14.82 9.63 12.19
N LEU A 3 -16.14 9.60 12.03
CA LEU A 3 -16.81 8.61 11.17
C LEU A 3 -16.38 8.71 9.70
N LEU A 4 -16.23 9.93 9.18
CA LEU A 4 -15.77 10.14 7.80
C LEU A 4 -14.33 9.67 7.62
N VAL A 5 -13.47 9.95 8.59
CA VAL A 5 -12.06 9.51 8.56
C VAL A 5 -11.96 7.99 8.71
N ALA A 6 -12.72 7.38 9.62
CA ALA A 6 -12.73 5.94 9.82
C ALA A 6 -13.22 5.18 8.58
N THR A 7 -14.28 5.66 7.93
CA THR A 7 -14.79 5.05 6.69
C THR A 7 -13.82 5.26 5.51
N ALA A 8 -13.17 6.42 5.41
CA ALA A 8 -12.14 6.67 4.41
C ALA A 8 -10.93 5.72 4.58
N VAL A 9 -10.42 5.57 5.81
CA VAL A 9 -9.33 4.63 6.12
C VAL A 9 -9.74 3.21 5.75
N GLY A 10 -10.94 2.77 6.14
CA GLY A 10 -11.46 1.44 5.79
C GLY A 10 -11.53 1.19 4.28
N MET A 11 -12.04 2.16 3.51
CA MET A 11 -12.12 2.06 2.04
C MET A 11 -10.74 2.04 1.38
N LEU A 12 -9.81 2.89 1.82
CA LEU A 12 -8.43 2.91 1.32
C LEU A 12 -7.71 1.60 1.61
N THR A 13 -7.85 1.06 2.83
CA THR A 13 -7.25 -0.22 3.21
C THR A 13 -7.84 -1.38 2.41
N ALA A 14 -9.17 -1.45 2.27
CA ALA A 14 -9.82 -2.51 1.49
C ALA A 14 -9.40 -2.46 0.01
N SER A 15 -9.38 -1.27 -0.59
CA SER A 15 -8.96 -1.08 -1.98
C SER A 15 -7.48 -1.40 -2.18
N GLY A 16 -6.63 -1.00 -1.22
CA GLY A 16 -5.20 -1.27 -1.22
C GLY A 16 -4.90 -2.77 -1.16
N ILE A 17 -5.52 -3.49 -0.23
CA ILE A 17 -5.40 -4.96 -0.13
C ILE A 17 -5.87 -5.63 -1.42
N TYR A 18 -7.03 -5.24 -1.94
CA TYR A 18 -7.55 -5.81 -3.19
C TYR A 18 -6.59 -5.63 -4.36
N MET A 19 -5.99 -4.44 -4.52
CA MET A 19 -5.02 -4.13 -5.58
C MET A 19 -3.71 -4.91 -5.41
N VAL A 20 -3.21 -5.07 -4.18
CA VAL A 20 -2.00 -5.87 -3.89
C VAL A 20 -2.17 -7.34 -4.29
N LEU A 21 -3.39 -7.87 -4.23
CA LEU A 21 -3.68 -9.25 -4.62
C LEU A 21 -3.76 -9.46 -6.15
N ARG A 22 -3.58 -8.42 -6.98
CA ARG A 22 -3.89 -8.47 -8.42
C ARG A 22 -2.80 -9.07 -9.32
N LEU A 23 -1.79 -9.77 -8.79
CA LEU A 23 -0.71 -10.48 -9.52
C LEU A 23 0.04 -9.70 -10.63
N ARG A 24 -0.22 -8.40 -10.77
CA ARG A 24 0.45 -7.49 -11.70
C ARG A 24 1.12 -6.35 -10.96
N THR A 25 2.26 -5.93 -11.48
CA THR A 25 3.15 -5.01 -10.77
C THR A 25 2.55 -3.63 -10.62
N PHE A 26 1.88 -3.10 -11.65
CA PHE A 26 1.24 -1.79 -11.59
C PHE A 26 0.12 -1.72 -10.52
N PRO A 27 -0.88 -2.63 -10.51
CA PRO A 27 -1.85 -2.70 -9.41
C PRO A 27 -1.22 -2.83 -8.03
N VAL A 28 -0.17 -3.63 -7.87
CA VAL A 28 0.52 -3.79 -6.58
C VAL A 28 1.11 -2.46 -6.09
N ILE A 29 1.77 -1.70 -6.97
CA ILE A 29 2.31 -0.36 -6.63
C ILE A 29 1.21 0.59 -6.17
N ILE A 30 0.10 0.63 -6.90
CA ILE A 30 -1.05 1.46 -6.54
C ILE A 30 -1.67 1.00 -5.21
N GLY A 31 -1.79 -0.32 -5.00
CA GLY A 31 -2.31 -0.91 -3.77
C GLY A 31 -1.48 -0.57 -2.53
N ILE A 32 -0.15 -0.69 -2.63
CA ILE A 32 0.79 -0.29 -1.57
C ILE A 32 0.68 1.21 -1.30
N SER A 33 0.57 2.04 -2.34
CA SER A 33 0.40 3.49 -2.21
C SER A 33 -0.89 3.86 -1.46
N LEU A 34 -2.00 3.20 -1.77
CA LEU A 34 -3.28 3.38 -1.06
C LEU A 34 -3.17 2.97 0.41
N LEU A 35 -2.47 1.88 0.72
CA LEU A 35 -2.20 1.46 2.10
C LEU A 35 -1.36 2.49 2.86
N THR A 36 -0.31 3.02 2.24
CA THR A 36 0.48 4.11 2.81
C THR A 36 -0.38 5.33 3.14
N TYR A 37 -1.27 5.74 2.23
CA TYR A 37 -2.17 6.86 2.52
C TYR A 37 -3.17 6.53 3.64
N ALA A 38 -3.71 5.32 3.69
CA ALA A 38 -4.59 4.88 4.78
C ALA A 38 -3.89 4.96 6.14
N VAL A 39 -2.64 4.50 6.24
CA VAL A 39 -1.84 4.56 7.48
C VAL A 39 -1.52 6.00 7.86
N ASN A 40 -1.15 6.85 6.91
CA ASN A 40 -0.88 8.26 7.19
C ASN A 40 -2.11 8.99 7.73
N VAL A 41 -3.29 8.76 7.13
CA VAL A 41 -4.55 9.33 7.62
C VAL A 41 -4.93 8.77 8.99
N PHE A 42 -4.70 7.48 9.22
CA PHE A 42 -4.93 6.83 10.52
C PHE A 42 -4.04 7.43 11.63
N LEU A 43 -2.74 7.57 11.37
CA LEU A 43 -1.79 8.21 12.30
C LEU A 43 -2.16 9.66 12.57
N PHE A 44 -2.55 10.41 11.54
CA PHE A 44 -3.05 11.77 11.73
C PHE A 44 -4.31 11.81 12.62
N GLY A 45 -5.23 10.87 12.42
CA GLY A 45 -6.46 10.75 13.19
C GLY A 45 -6.27 10.34 14.66
N SER A 46 -5.19 9.63 15.01
CA SER A 46 -4.93 9.22 16.40
C SER A 46 -4.57 10.39 17.34
N GLY A 47 -4.15 11.52 16.78
CA GLY A 47 -3.79 12.75 17.52
C GLY A 47 -4.94 13.57 18.07
N ARG A 48 -6.18 13.10 17.91
CA ARG A 48 -7.43 13.82 18.14
C ARG A 48 -7.61 14.99 17.17
N LEU A 49 -8.66 14.91 16.35
CA LEU A 49 -8.98 15.91 15.33
C LEU A 49 -9.62 17.16 15.97
N LEU A 50 -8.80 18.01 16.62
CA LEU A 50 -9.26 19.30 17.15
C LEU A 50 -9.26 20.34 16.03
N PRO A 51 -10.42 20.89 15.63
CA PRO A 51 -10.47 22.03 14.73
C PRO A 51 -9.84 23.26 15.39
N ASN A 52 -9.15 24.10 14.61
CA ASN A 52 -8.59 25.40 15.04
C ASN A 52 -7.48 25.35 16.10
N ALA A 53 -6.73 24.26 16.18
CA ALA A 53 -5.57 24.12 17.06
C ALA A 53 -4.29 23.91 16.22
N PRO A 54 -3.66 24.96 15.68
CA PRO A 54 -2.41 24.81 14.93
C PRO A 54 -1.34 24.16 15.81
N ALA A 55 -0.52 23.28 15.24
CA ALA A 55 0.61 22.67 15.96
C ALA A 55 1.88 23.53 15.91
N VAL A 56 1.80 24.71 15.31
CA VAL A 56 2.88 25.71 15.26
C VAL A 56 2.58 26.78 16.30
N LEU A 57 3.59 27.09 17.12
CA LEU A 57 3.54 28.19 18.10
C LEU A 57 3.12 29.48 17.42
N THR A 58 1.94 29.98 17.79
CA THR A 58 1.36 31.20 17.24
C THR A 58 0.93 32.08 18.40
N ASP A 59 1.35 33.34 18.41
CA ASP A 59 0.98 34.29 19.46
C ASP A 59 -0.55 34.44 19.52
N GLY A 60 -1.14 34.29 20.72
CA GLY A 60 -2.58 34.41 20.94
C GLY A 60 -3.40 33.12 20.79
N VAL A 61 -2.76 31.95 20.65
CA VAL A 61 -3.43 30.64 20.60
C VAL A 61 -3.12 29.84 21.87
N ASP A 62 -4.16 29.49 22.64
CA ASP A 62 -4.04 28.68 23.88
C ASP A 62 -4.26 27.16 23.66
N ILE A 63 -4.78 26.77 22.48
CA ILE A 63 -5.11 25.37 22.16
C ILE A 63 -4.22 24.90 21.00
N TYR A 64 -3.36 23.93 21.28
CA TYR A 64 -2.45 23.31 20.31
C TYR A 64 -2.89 21.87 20.01
N SER A 65 -2.76 21.46 18.74
CA SER A 65 -2.87 20.04 18.36
C SER A 65 -1.60 19.30 18.76
N ASP A 66 -1.71 17.99 19.00
CA ASP A 66 -0.55 17.14 19.31
C ASP A 66 0.45 17.17 18.12
N PRO A 67 1.71 17.60 18.34
CA PRO A 67 2.73 17.62 17.30
C PRO A 67 3.32 16.24 17.00
N LEU A 68 3.16 15.25 17.90
CA LEU A 68 3.76 13.92 17.74
C LEU A 68 3.21 13.19 16.51
N PRO A 69 1.89 13.08 16.28
CA PRO A 69 1.35 12.45 15.07
C PRO A 69 1.78 13.14 13.79
N GLN A 70 1.97 14.47 13.81
CA GLN A 70 2.38 15.22 12.63
C GLN A 70 3.82 14.92 12.23
N ALA A 71 4.72 14.86 13.22
CA ALA A 71 6.10 14.45 12.99
C ALA A 71 6.18 13.01 12.46
N LEU A 72 5.41 12.09 13.03
CA LEU A 72 5.33 10.69 12.59
C LEU A 72 4.85 10.57 11.13
N VAL A 73 3.82 11.33 10.75
CA VAL A 73 3.30 11.34 9.37
C VAL A 73 4.33 11.89 8.39
N LEU A 74 5.06 12.98 8.73
CA LEU A 74 6.10 13.50 7.85
C LEU A 74 7.22 12.48 7.61
N THR A 75 7.65 11.78 8.66
CA THR A 75 8.62 10.68 8.54
C THR A 75 8.09 9.55 7.67
N ALA A 76 6.84 9.13 7.90
CA ALA A 76 6.21 8.06 7.12
C ALA A 76 6.07 8.42 5.63
N ILE A 77 5.78 9.68 5.30
CA ILE A 77 5.73 10.18 3.92
C ILE A 77 7.08 10.03 3.22
N VAL A 78 8.17 10.48 3.86
CA VAL A 78 9.52 10.43 3.26
C VAL A 78 9.99 8.98 3.08
N ILE A 79 9.77 8.11 4.08
CA ILE A 79 10.09 6.69 3.98
C ILE A 79 9.30 6.05 2.83
N SER A 80 8.00 6.32 2.77
CA SER A 80 7.14 5.75 1.73
C SER A 80 7.52 6.21 0.34
N PHE A 81 7.92 7.47 0.17
CA PHE A 81 8.44 7.98 -1.10
C PHE A 81 9.68 7.21 -1.54
N GLY A 82 10.66 7.03 -0.64
CA GLY A 82 11.86 6.26 -0.92
C GLY A 82 11.56 4.80 -1.28
N MET A 83 10.69 4.15 -0.50
CA MET A 83 10.28 2.76 -0.75
C MET A 83 9.51 2.62 -2.07
N THR A 84 8.64 3.58 -2.41
CA THR A 84 7.92 3.58 -3.69
C THR A 84 8.88 3.69 -4.87
N ALA A 85 9.90 4.56 -4.77
CA ALA A 85 10.92 4.68 -5.81
C ALA A 85 11.68 3.35 -6.02
N VAL A 86 12.05 2.67 -4.93
CA VAL A 86 12.70 1.34 -5.01
C VAL A 86 11.80 0.33 -5.69
N VAL A 87 10.53 0.23 -5.29
CA VAL A 87 9.57 -0.71 -5.89
C VAL A 87 9.36 -0.42 -7.38
N VAL A 88 9.25 0.84 -7.77
CA VAL A 88 9.11 1.24 -9.19
C VAL A 88 10.33 0.87 -10.02
N ILE A 89 11.54 1.05 -9.48
CA ILE A 89 12.78 0.65 -10.17
C ILE A 89 12.85 -0.88 -10.33
N VAL A 90 12.48 -1.65 -9.31
CA VAL A 90 12.43 -3.12 -9.38
C VAL A 90 11.38 -3.58 -10.40
N ALA A 91 10.20 -2.95 -10.39
CA ALA A 91 9.13 -3.20 -11.35
C ALA A 91 9.59 -2.99 -12.79
N LEU A 92 10.23 -1.85 -13.06
CA LEU A 92 10.78 -1.53 -14.38
C LEU A 92 11.87 -2.51 -14.78
N GLY A 93 12.74 -2.89 -13.85
CA GLY A 93 13.79 -3.90 -14.09
C GLY A 93 13.21 -5.27 -14.45
N SER A 94 12.15 -5.71 -13.76
CA SER A 94 11.45 -6.97 -14.07
C SER A 94 10.81 -6.93 -15.45
N TRP A 95 10.14 -5.83 -15.78
CA TRP A 95 9.50 -5.65 -17.09
C TRP A 95 10.52 -5.67 -18.23
N LEU A 96 11.64 -4.97 -18.08
CA LEU A 96 12.74 -4.97 -19.06
C LEU A 96 13.38 -6.35 -19.24
N ALA A 97 13.33 -7.21 -18.21
CA ALA A 97 13.93 -8.54 -18.25
C ALA A 97 12.99 -9.62 -18.81
N ASN A 98 11.68 -9.52 -18.54
CA ASN A 98 10.71 -10.57 -18.84
C ASN A 98 9.68 -10.18 -19.92
N ASP A 99 9.64 -8.91 -20.34
CA ASP A 99 8.62 -8.34 -21.25
C ASP A 99 7.17 -8.52 -20.73
N ASP A 100 7.02 -8.76 -19.43
CA ASP A 100 5.74 -8.92 -18.72
C ASP A 100 5.82 -8.28 -17.32
N ASP A 101 4.67 -7.95 -16.75
CA ASP A 101 4.53 -7.27 -15.46
C ASP A 101 3.93 -8.16 -14.36
N MET A 102 3.91 -9.49 -14.57
CA MET A 102 3.46 -10.46 -13.57
C MET A 102 4.41 -10.53 -12.38
N VAL A 103 3.83 -10.69 -11.19
CA VAL A 103 4.56 -10.69 -9.90
C VAL A 103 4.97 -12.10 -9.48
N ASP A 104 4.35 -13.13 -10.05
CA ASP A 104 4.54 -14.55 -9.76
C ASP A 104 5.31 -15.30 -10.87
N THR A 105 6.35 -14.67 -11.41
CA THR A 105 7.17 -15.29 -12.47
C THR A 105 7.80 -16.60 -11.98
N PRO A 106 7.55 -17.75 -12.64
CA PRO A 106 8.16 -19.02 -12.26
C PRO A 106 9.69 -18.94 -12.40
N THR A 107 10.41 -19.31 -11.34
CA THR A 107 11.88 -19.40 -11.39
C THR A 107 12.29 -20.48 -12.39
N ALA A 108 13.15 -20.12 -13.35
CA ALA A 108 13.78 -21.07 -14.27
C ALA A 108 14.63 -22.08 -13.48
N GLY A 109 14.01 -23.18 -13.03
CA GLY A 109 14.62 -24.15 -12.12
C GLY A 109 13.63 -25.00 -11.31
N ALA A 110 12.34 -24.65 -11.27
CA ALA A 110 11.31 -25.56 -10.78
C ALA A 110 11.14 -26.70 -11.81
N GLY A 111 11.56 -27.91 -11.44
CA GLY A 111 11.51 -29.11 -12.30
C GLY A 111 10.08 -29.49 -12.73
N PRO A 112 9.95 -30.49 -13.64
CA PRO A 112 8.72 -30.83 -14.35
C PRO A 112 7.55 -31.37 -13.50
N ASP A 113 7.63 -31.33 -12.17
CA ASP A 113 6.66 -31.96 -11.27
C ASP A 113 5.38 -31.12 -11.02
N ALA A 114 5.27 -29.92 -11.59
CA ALA A 114 4.07 -29.08 -11.47
C ALA A 114 3.00 -29.33 -12.56
N ALA A 115 3.27 -30.21 -13.53
CA ALA A 115 2.40 -30.41 -14.69
C ALA A 115 1.40 -31.59 -14.57
N ASP A 116 1.43 -32.38 -13.48
CA ASP A 116 0.71 -33.67 -13.42
C ASP A 116 -0.61 -33.67 -12.60
N ASP A 117 -1.02 -32.52 -12.05
CA ASP A 117 -2.30 -32.38 -11.32
C ASP A 117 -3.49 -32.03 -12.23
N GLN A 118 -3.58 -32.66 -13.40
CA GLN A 118 -4.79 -32.63 -14.22
C GLN A 118 -5.48 -34.00 -14.15
N PRO A 119 -6.60 -34.14 -13.40
CA PRO A 119 -7.26 -35.42 -13.26
C PRO A 119 -7.87 -35.82 -14.61
N ARG A 120 -7.21 -36.77 -15.30
CA ARG A 120 -7.75 -37.44 -16.50
C ARG A 120 -8.88 -38.37 -16.08
N GLY A 121 -10.04 -37.80 -15.76
CA GLY A 121 -11.32 -38.50 -15.71
C GLY A 121 -12.06 -38.28 -17.02
N GLY A 122 -12.28 -39.35 -17.80
CA GLY A 122 -13.14 -39.26 -18.97
C GLY A 122 -12.95 -40.37 -19.99
N ALA A 123 -13.69 -41.46 -19.77
CA ALA A 123 -14.16 -42.48 -20.70
C ALA A 123 -13.79 -42.37 -22.19
N GLN A 124 -13.35 -43.50 -22.76
CA GLN A 124 -14.12 -44.18 -23.81
C GLN A 124 -13.57 -45.60 -24.04
N SER A 125 -14.42 -46.56 -23.68
CA SER A 125 -14.43 -47.96 -24.12
C SER A 125 -14.84 -48.07 -25.58
#